data_AF-A0AAN7Q6Q6-F1
#
_entry.id   AF-A0AAN7Q6Q6-F1
#
_cell.length_a   1.000
_cell.length_b   1.000
_cell.length_c   1.000
_cell.angle_alpha   90.00
_cell.angle_beta   90.00
_cell.angle_gamma   90.00
#
_symmetry.space_group_name_H-M   'P 1'
#
loop_
_entity.id
_entity.type
_entity.pdbx_description
1 polymer ?
#
loop_
_entity_poly.entity_id
_entity_poly.type
_entity_poly.pdbx_seq_one_letter_code
_entity_poly.pdbx_strand_id
1 'polypeptide(L)'
;MDPHRLLRDELEYELLVRGVANTSAETVNSMRKKFRDYLSKERFGELVMNESFSCECAVEIEICLKKINDLTSFIDNFKGGRESNEAKLIETKLSHLYGRLTRLKVIDQKGSKESLKAVSNLVEKLKQLEEFVDKKNNSVISNVGSLSDSMPIHSDGATTSINDISLSNTCKMVPVHKWAKNNEVT
;
A
#
# COMPACT_ATOMS: atom_id res chain seq x y z
N MET A 1 0.72 -1.97 2.84
CA MET A 1 -0.14 -0.84 2.45
C MET A 1 0.72 0.40 2.26
N ASP A 2 0.56 1.15 1.17
CA ASP A 2 1.31 2.38 0.90
C ASP A 2 0.52 3.64 1.33
N PRO A 3 0.99 4.40 2.35
CA PRO A 3 0.33 5.62 2.83
C PRO A 3 0.13 6.71 1.77
N HIS A 4 0.99 6.78 0.74
CA HIS A 4 0.89 7.82 -0.29
C HIS A 4 -0.31 7.65 -1.23
N ARG A 5 -0.92 6.46 -1.21
CA ARG A 5 -2.05 6.09 -2.07
C ARG A 5 -3.37 6.09 -1.31
N LEU A 6 -3.33 6.33 0.00
CA LEU A 6 -4.50 6.54 0.81
C LEU A 6 -5.02 7.98 0.68
N LEU A 7 -6.34 8.08 0.66
CA LEU A 7 -7.08 9.32 0.76
C LEU A 7 -7.12 9.81 2.21
N ARG A 8 -7.58 11.04 2.40
CA ARG A 8 -7.62 11.66 3.73
C ARG A 8 -8.48 10.86 4.71
N ASP A 9 -9.70 10.51 4.32
CA ASP A 9 -10.65 9.73 5.13
C ASP A 9 -10.08 8.37 5.54
N GLU A 10 -9.33 7.72 4.65
CA GLU A 10 -8.70 6.43 4.92
C GLU A 10 -7.52 6.58 5.89
N LEU A 11 -6.74 7.65 5.76
CA LEU A 11 -5.68 7.97 6.70
C LEU A 11 -6.25 8.32 8.09
N GLU A 12 -7.33 9.09 8.14
CA GLU A 12 -8.04 9.42 9.40
C GLU A 12 -8.49 8.13 10.07
N TYR A 13 -9.12 7.22 9.31
CA TYR A 13 -9.54 5.92 9.82
C TYR A 13 -8.36 5.08 10.34
N GLU A 14 -7.28 4.93 9.56
CA GLU A 14 -6.13 4.09 9.95
C GLU A 14 -5.38 4.67 11.16
N LEU A 15 -5.36 5.99 11.33
CA LEU A 15 -4.82 6.64 12.52
C LEU A 15 -5.74 6.47 13.73
N LEU A 16 -7.05 6.58 13.53
CA LEU A 16 -8.05 6.40 14.59
C LEU A 16 -8.01 4.99 15.20
N VAL A 17 -7.95 3.94 14.39
CA VAL A 17 -7.84 2.54 14.88
C VAL A 17 -6.56 2.30 15.69
N ARG A 18 -5.55 3.16 15.53
CA ARG A 18 -4.27 3.13 16.27
C ARG A 18 -4.25 4.08 17.46
N GLY A 19 -5.39 4.66 17.81
CA GLY A 19 -5.53 5.54 18.98
C GLY A 19 -5.10 6.98 18.74
N VAL A 20 -4.89 7.40 17.49
CA VAL A 20 -4.60 8.79 17.16
C VAL A 20 -5.92 9.51 16.92
N ALA A 21 -6.39 10.22 17.95
CA ALA A 21 -7.55 11.09 17.84
C ALA A 21 -7.18 12.47 17.24
N ASN A 22 -8.20 13.22 16.79
CA ASN A 22 -8.12 14.63 16.40
C ASN A 22 -7.22 14.96 15.19
N THR A 23 -7.21 14.10 14.17
CA THR A 23 -6.44 14.34 12.92
C THR A 23 -7.11 15.34 11.97
N SER A 24 -8.29 15.86 12.31
CA SER A 24 -9.12 16.72 11.44
C SER A 24 -8.45 18.04 11.07
N ALA A 25 -7.61 18.59 11.95
CA ALA A 25 -6.84 19.82 11.69
C ALA A 25 -5.50 19.57 10.99
N GLU A 26 -5.09 18.31 10.82
CA GLU A 26 -3.79 17.97 10.25
C GLU A 26 -3.80 18.00 8.71
N THR A 27 -2.61 18.20 8.16
CA THR A 27 -2.37 18.04 6.73
C THR A 27 -2.22 16.57 6.37
N VAL A 28 -2.62 16.20 5.15
CA VAL A 28 -2.46 14.83 4.63
C VAL A 28 -1.01 14.35 4.69
N ASN A 29 -0.03 15.23 4.47
CA ASN A 29 1.39 14.89 4.57
C ASN A 29 1.81 14.56 6.02
N SER A 30 1.31 15.30 7.01
CA SER A 30 1.52 14.98 8.44
C SER A 30 0.95 13.60 8.76
N MET A 31 -0.29 13.35 8.33
CA MET A 31 -0.98 12.10 8.55
C MET A 31 -0.24 10.90 7.93
N ARG A 32 0.26 11.05 6.69
CA ARG A 32 1.06 10.02 6.02
C ARG A 32 2.36 9.73 6.77
N LYS A 33 3.02 10.77 7.27
CA LYS A 33 4.24 10.61 8.08
C LYS A 33 3.94 9.83 9.35
N LYS A 34 2.93 10.25 10.11
CA LYS A 34 2.48 9.53 11.31
C LYS A 34 2.15 8.09 10.98
N PHE A 35 1.33 7.85 9.96
CA PHE A 35 0.91 6.50 9.62
C PHE A 35 2.10 5.58 9.29
N ARG A 36 3.15 6.08 8.60
CA ARG A 36 4.39 5.32 8.40
C ARG A 36 5.12 5.00 9.71
N ASP A 37 5.20 5.95 10.62
CA ASP A 37 5.84 5.75 11.92
C ASP A 37 5.10 4.67 12.71
N TYR A 38 3.77 4.66 12.66
CA TYR A 38 2.94 3.63 13.27
C TYR A 38 3.10 2.26 12.61
N LEU A 39 3.10 2.17 11.28
CA LEU A 39 3.38 0.91 10.57
C LEU A 39 4.76 0.34 10.92
N SER A 40 5.75 1.21 11.14
CA SER A 40 7.09 0.80 11.56
C SER A 40 7.05 0.20 12.97
N LYS A 41 6.38 0.87 13.92
CA LYS A 41 6.21 0.35 15.29
C LYS A 41 5.44 -0.96 15.33
N GLU A 42 4.40 -1.12 14.51
CA GLU A 42 3.65 -2.38 14.37
C GLU A 42 4.55 -3.53 13.94
N ARG A 43 5.41 -3.28 12.95
CA ARG A 43 6.36 -4.29 12.46
C ARG A 43 7.32 -4.77 13.55
N PHE A 44 7.69 -3.92 14.49
CA PHE A 44 8.55 -4.27 15.61
C PHE A 44 7.78 -4.76 16.86
N GLY A 45 6.46 -4.88 16.77
CA GLY A 45 5.61 -5.30 17.89
C GLY A 45 5.50 -4.26 19.02
N GLU A 46 5.93 -3.02 18.76
CA GLU A 46 5.92 -1.93 19.74
C GLU A 46 4.56 -1.22 19.83
N LEU A 47 3.66 -1.49 18.88
CA LEU A 47 2.34 -0.90 18.85
C LEU A 47 1.27 -1.91 19.27
N VAL A 48 0.56 -1.58 20.35
CA VAL A 48 -0.71 -2.21 20.71
C VAL A 48 -1.83 -1.39 20.07
N MET A 49 -2.71 -2.07 19.32
CA MET A 49 -3.88 -1.45 18.71
C MET A 49 -4.80 -0.87 19.79
N ASN A 50 -5.54 0.20 19.45
CA ASN A 50 -6.42 0.82 20.42
C ASN A 50 -7.63 -0.08 20.72
N GLU A 51 -7.67 -0.64 21.93
CA GLU A 51 -8.80 -1.45 22.42
C GLU A 51 -10.10 -0.64 22.57
N SER A 52 -9.98 0.69 22.68
CA SER A 52 -11.12 1.61 22.78
C SER A 52 -11.68 2.02 21.40
N PHE A 53 -11.16 1.47 20.30
CA PHE A 53 -11.74 1.70 18.99
C PHE A 53 -13.13 1.04 18.92
N SER A 54 -14.18 1.83 19.05
CA SER A 54 -15.55 1.44 18.77
C SER A 54 -15.99 2.01 17.43
N CYS A 55 -16.54 1.18 16.56
CA CYS A 55 -17.22 1.63 15.35
C CYS A 55 -18.61 1.02 15.27
N GLU A 56 -19.55 1.75 14.69
CA GLU A 56 -20.88 1.22 14.41
C GLU A 56 -20.82 0.29 13.19
N CYS A 57 -21.02 -1.00 13.40
CA CYS A 57 -20.85 -2.02 12.36
C CYS A 57 -21.68 -1.74 11.10
N ALA A 58 -22.92 -1.28 11.25
CA ALA A 58 -23.81 -0.98 10.12
C ALA A 58 -23.24 0.13 9.22
N VAL A 59 -22.77 1.22 9.83
CA VAL A 59 -22.16 2.37 9.12
C VAL A 59 -20.88 1.93 8.42
N GLU A 60 -20.04 1.14 9.08
CA GLU A 60 -18.79 0.65 8.49
C GLU A 60 -19.01 -0.31 7.32
N ILE A 61 -20.04 -1.17 7.40
CA ILE A 61 -20.44 -2.05 6.29
C ILE A 61 -20.86 -1.20 5.09
N GLU A 62 -21.65 -0.15 5.29
CA GLU A 62 -22.08 0.76 4.22
C GLU A 62 -20.88 1.48 3.57
N ILE A 63 -19.95 1.99 4.38
CA ILE A 63 -18.72 2.63 3.89
C ILE A 63 -17.89 1.65 3.07
N CYS A 64 -17.70 0.42 3.57
CA CYS A 64 -16.96 -0.62 2.86
C CYS A 64 -17.64 -1.01 1.55
N LEU A 65 -18.96 -1.16 1.54
CA LEU A 65 -19.74 -1.47 0.34
C LEU A 65 -19.58 -0.37 -0.72
N LYS A 66 -19.70 0.90 -0.32
CA LYS A 66 -19.51 2.03 -1.23
C LYS A 66 -18.10 2.03 -1.85
N LYS A 67 -17.07 1.90 -1.01
CA LYS A 67 -15.67 1.86 -1.48
C LYS A 67 -15.38 0.65 -2.37
N ILE A 68 -16.00 -0.50 -2.12
CA ILE A 68 -15.90 -1.67 -2.99
C ILE A 68 -16.51 -1.37 -4.36
N ASN A 69 -17.70 -0.77 -4.43
CA ASN A 69 -18.33 -0.41 -5.70
C ASN A 69 -17.51 0.62 -6.50
N ASP A 70 -16.97 1.62 -5.82
CA ASP A 70 -16.07 2.62 -6.43
C ASP A 70 -14.80 1.93 -6.99
N LEU A 71 -14.23 0.99 -6.23
CA LEU A 71 -13.05 0.23 -6.64
C LEU A 71 -13.34 -0.72 -7.81
N THR A 72 -14.49 -1.38 -7.84
CA THR A 72 -14.95 -2.20 -8.98
C THR A 72 -14.97 -1.36 -10.24
N SER A 73 -15.62 -0.18 -10.18
CA SER A 73 -15.70 0.73 -11.32
C SER A 73 -14.32 1.20 -11.79
N PHE A 74 -13.38 1.42 -10.86
CA PHE A 74 -11.99 1.75 -11.18
C PHE A 74 -11.26 0.59 -11.88
N ILE A 75 -11.44 -0.64 -11.39
CA ILE A 75 -10.83 -1.87 -11.93
C ILE A 75 -11.37 -2.21 -13.33
N ASP A 76 -12.66 -1.99 -13.58
CA ASP A 76 -13.26 -2.22 -14.90
C ASP A 76 -12.58 -1.35 -15.97
N ASN A 77 -12.31 -0.08 -15.61
CA ASN A 77 -11.67 0.90 -16.48
C ASN A 77 -10.14 0.82 -16.51
N PHE A 78 -9.52 0.07 -15.60
CA PHE A 78 -8.07 -0.11 -15.52
C PHE A 78 -7.52 -0.71 -16.83
N LYS A 79 -6.42 -0.16 -17.35
CA LYS A 79 -5.75 -0.67 -18.57
C LYS A 79 -4.24 -0.86 -18.39
N GLY A 80 -3.70 -0.55 -17.22
CA GLY A 80 -2.29 -0.68 -16.93
C GLY A 80 -1.85 -2.14 -16.73
N GLY A 81 -0.54 -2.35 -16.67
CA GLY A 81 0.05 -3.61 -16.22
C GLY A 81 0.31 -3.62 -14.71
N ARG A 82 0.79 -4.75 -14.19
CA ARG A 82 1.07 -4.98 -12.76
C ARG A 82 1.95 -3.91 -12.10
N GLU A 83 2.93 -3.39 -12.83
CA GLU A 83 3.85 -2.37 -12.29
C GLU A 83 3.31 -0.94 -12.32
N SER A 84 2.13 -0.74 -12.93
CA SER A 84 1.53 0.58 -13.08
C SER A 84 1.20 1.21 -11.73
N ASN A 85 1.19 2.55 -11.70
CA ASN A 85 0.73 3.28 -10.53
C ASN A 85 -0.73 2.97 -10.18
N GLU A 86 -1.56 2.67 -11.17
CA GLU A 86 -2.96 2.30 -10.97
C GLU A 86 -3.07 0.92 -10.31
N ALA A 87 -2.28 -0.08 -10.72
CA ALA A 87 -2.24 -1.38 -10.06
C ALA A 87 -1.83 -1.27 -8.58
N LYS A 88 -0.76 -0.52 -8.29
CA LYS A 88 -0.30 -0.27 -6.91
C LYS A 88 -1.34 0.48 -6.06
N LEU A 89 -2.13 1.35 -6.71
CA LEU A 89 -3.26 2.02 -6.06
C LEU A 89 -4.35 1.00 -5.71
N ILE A 90 -4.76 0.15 -6.66
CA ILE A 90 -5.76 -0.91 -6.47
C ILE A 90 -5.33 -1.83 -5.32
N GLU A 91 -4.10 -2.34 -5.33
CA GLU A 91 -3.56 -3.20 -4.26
C GLU A 91 -3.64 -2.52 -2.89
N THR A 92 -3.30 -1.22 -2.82
CA THR A 92 -3.40 -0.46 -1.57
C THR A 92 -4.85 -0.36 -1.09
N LYS A 93 -5.81 -0.12 -1.99
CA LYS A 93 -7.24 -0.02 -1.65
C LYS A 93 -7.81 -1.36 -1.21
N LEU A 94 -7.48 -2.45 -1.90
CA LEU A 94 -7.86 -3.80 -1.51
C LEU A 94 -7.33 -4.13 -0.11
N SER A 95 -6.03 -3.91 0.12
CA SER A 95 -5.39 -4.13 1.43
C SER A 95 -6.08 -3.33 2.55
N HIS A 96 -6.44 -2.07 2.29
CA HIS A 96 -7.15 -1.24 3.26
C HIS A 96 -8.56 -1.78 3.58
N LEU A 97 -9.32 -2.15 2.56
CA LEU A 97 -10.67 -2.70 2.75
C LEU A 97 -10.65 -4.05 3.47
N TYR A 98 -9.71 -4.95 3.14
CA TYR A 98 -9.51 -6.18 3.89
C TYR A 98 -9.21 -5.91 5.36
N GLY A 99 -8.34 -4.94 5.65
CA GLY A 99 -8.03 -4.53 7.02
C GLY A 99 -9.27 -4.08 7.78
N ARG A 100 -10.12 -3.23 7.17
CA ARG A 100 -11.39 -2.78 7.77
C ARG A 100 -12.33 -3.93 8.06
N LEU A 101 -12.60 -4.78 7.07
CA LEU A 101 -13.53 -5.91 7.22
C LEU A 101 -13.05 -6.94 8.25
N THR A 102 -11.73 -7.17 8.32
CA THR A 102 -11.14 -8.06 9.32
C THR A 102 -11.37 -7.53 10.73
N ARG A 103 -11.18 -6.22 10.95
CA ARG A 103 -11.47 -5.57 12.23
C ARG A 103 -12.95 -5.64 12.60
N LEU A 104 -13.85 -5.41 11.65
CA LEU A 104 -15.30 -5.55 11.88
C LEU A 104 -15.68 -6.95 12.34
N LYS A 105 -15.09 -8.00 11.74
CA LYS A 105 -15.34 -9.38 12.15
C LYS A 105 -14.93 -9.64 13.61
N VAL A 106 -13.92 -8.94 14.13
CA VAL A 106 -13.45 -9.06 15.52
C VAL A 106 -14.35 -8.28 16.48
N ILE A 107 -14.70 -7.04 16.13
CA ILE A 107 -15.56 -6.17 16.94
C ILE A 107 -16.97 -6.76 17.08
N ASP A 108 -17.48 -7.32 15.99
CA ASP A 108 -18.84 -7.84 15.89
C ASP A 108 -18.98 -9.31 16.33
N GLN A 109 -18.00 -9.89 17.03
CA GLN A 109 -18.07 -11.28 17.53
C GLN A 109 -19.27 -11.52 18.47
N LYS A 110 -19.88 -10.45 19.00
CA LYS A 110 -21.13 -10.49 19.79
C LYS A 110 -22.35 -9.90 19.06
N GLY A 111 -22.20 -9.49 17.79
CA GLY A 111 -23.23 -8.81 17.01
C GLY A 111 -24.25 -9.74 16.33
N SER A 112 -25.08 -9.16 15.47
CA SER A 112 -26.10 -9.91 14.72
C SER A 112 -25.44 -10.89 13.74
N LYS A 113 -26.03 -12.08 13.57
CA LYS A 113 -25.60 -13.03 12.52
C LYS A 113 -25.66 -12.40 11.12
N GLU A 114 -26.51 -11.38 10.94
CA GLU A 114 -26.69 -10.68 9.66
C GLU A 114 -25.48 -9.81 9.30
N SER A 115 -24.91 -9.08 10.25
CA SER A 115 -23.72 -8.24 10.02
C SER A 115 -22.48 -9.08 9.73
N LEU A 116 -22.28 -10.19 10.45
CA LEU A 116 -21.22 -11.15 10.15
C LEU A 116 -21.36 -11.77 8.75
N LYS A 117 -22.59 -12.07 8.32
CA LYS A 117 -22.87 -12.55 6.96
C LYS A 117 -22.58 -11.47 5.92
N ALA A 118 -22.97 -10.23 6.17
CA ALA A 118 -22.70 -9.11 5.29
C ALA A 118 -21.19 -8.87 5.12
N VAL A 119 -20.42 -8.85 6.22
CA VAL A 119 -18.96 -8.75 6.18
C VAL A 119 -18.34 -9.89 5.38
N SER A 120 -18.81 -11.12 5.59
CA SER A 120 -18.33 -12.29 4.84
C SER A 120 -18.58 -12.16 3.33
N ASN A 121 -19.76 -11.67 2.94
CA ASN A 121 -20.07 -11.40 1.54
C ASN A 121 -19.18 -10.30 0.94
N LEU A 122 -18.85 -9.26 1.70
CA LEU A 122 -17.94 -8.20 1.23
C LEU A 122 -16.51 -8.70 1.07
N VAL A 123 -16.03 -9.55 1.99
CA VAL A 123 -14.71 -10.21 1.87
C VAL A 123 -14.65 -11.07 0.62
N GLU A 124 -15.70 -11.83 0.32
CA GLU A 124 -15.73 -12.65 -0.89
C GLU A 124 -15.73 -11.80 -2.16
N LYS A 125 -16.44 -10.67 -2.18
CA LYS A 125 -16.38 -9.71 -3.29
C LYS A 125 -14.97 -9.14 -3.49
N LEU A 126 -14.25 -8.82 -2.40
CA LEU A 126 -12.86 -8.33 -2.52
C LEU A 126 -11.94 -9.37 -3.14
N LYS A 127 -12.08 -10.66 -2.77
CA LYS A 127 -11.29 -11.74 -3.38
C LYS A 127 -11.56 -11.86 -4.88
N GLN A 128 -12.83 -11.77 -5.28
CA GLN A 128 -13.21 -11.81 -6.70
C GLN A 128 -12.58 -10.64 -7.47
N LEU A 129 -12.54 -9.44 -6.88
CA LEU A 129 -11.87 -8.28 -7.48
C LEU A 129 -10.36 -8.48 -7.60
N GLU A 130 -9.72 -9.01 -6.57
CA GLU A 130 -8.28 -9.33 -6.57
C GLU A 130 -7.94 -10.34 -7.68
N GLU A 131 -8.69 -11.44 -7.78
CA GLU A 131 -8.52 -12.42 -8.86
C GLU A 131 -8.75 -11.80 -10.25
N PHE A 132 -9.71 -10.90 -10.38
CA PHE A 132 -9.99 -10.22 -11.65
C PHE A 132 -8.81 -9.33 -12.06
N VAL A 133 -8.22 -8.59 -11.11
CA VAL A 133 -7.04 -7.76 -11.34
C VAL A 133 -5.85 -8.61 -11.75
N ASP A 134 -5.62 -9.75 -11.09
CA ASP A 134 -4.54 -10.68 -11.42
C ASP A 134 -4.69 -11.27 -12.83
N LYS A 135 -5.92 -11.70 -13.20
CA LYS A 135 -6.23 -12.19 -14.55
C LYS A 135 -5.95 -11.11 -15.60
N LYS A 136 -6.36 -9.87 -15.33
CA LYS A 136 -6.17 -8.74 -16.25
C LYS A 136 -4.69 -8.39 -16.42
N ASN A 137 -3.92 -8.40 -15.33
CA ASN A 137 -2.47 -8.20 -15.36
C ASN A 137 -1.73 -9.26 -16.17
N ASN A 138 -2.13 -10.54 -16.06
CA ASN A 138 -1.48 -11.63 -16.79
C ASN A 138 -1.86 -11.65 -18.28
N SER A 139 -3.08 -11.24 -18.64
CA SER A 139 -3.53 -11.13 -20.02
C SER A 139 -2.73 -10.07 -20.81
N VAL A 140 -2.39 -8.95 -20.18
CA VAL A 140 -1.60 -7.88 -20.83
C VAL A 140 -0.20 -8.36 -21.23
N ILE A 141 0.45 -9.21 -20.43
CA ILE A 141 1.80 -9.72 -20.71
C ILE A 141 1.81 -10.67 -21.92
N SER A 142 0.74 -11.45 -22.12
CA SER A 142 0.62 -12.37 -23.25
C SER A 142 0.57 -11.67 -24.62
N ASN A 143 0.13 -10.41 -24.68
CA ASN A 143 -0.05 -9.70 -25.95
C ASN A 143 1.19 -8.95 -26.46
N VAL A 144 2.25 -8.82 -25.65
CA VAL A 144 3.47 -8.07 -26.03
C VAL A 144 4.57 -9.00 -26.59
N GLY A 145 4.33 -10.32 -26.61
CA GLY A 145 5.31 -11.33 -27.02
C GLY A 145 5.39 -11.64 -28.52
N SER A 146 4.71 -10.91 -29.40
CA SER A 146 4.62 -11.28 -30.82
C SER A 146 4.90 -10.13 -31.79
N LEU A 147 6.04 -9.46 -31.60
CA LEU A 147 6.69 -8.65 -32.63
C LEU A 147 8.21 -8.86 -32.54
N SER A 148 8.66 -10.00 -33.05
CA SER A 148 10.07 -10.23 -33.37
C SER A 148 10.12 -10.95 -34.70
N ASP A 149 9.82 -10.18 -35.75
CA ASP A 149 10.10 -10.59 -37.12
C ASP A 149 11.31 -9.78 -37.62
N SER A 150 12.45 -10.48 -37.60
CA SER A 150 13.42 -10.54 -38.70
C SER A 150 13.94 -9.21 -39.28
N MET A 151 15.09 -8.75 -38.76
CA MET A 151 16.01 -7.87 -39.50
C MET A 151 17.28 -8.66 -39.85
N PRO A 152 17.72 -8.64 -41.13
CA PRO A 152 18.84 -9.45 -41.60
C PRO A 152 20.19 -8.84 -41.20
N ILE A 153 21.11 -9.75 -40.87
CA ILE A 153 22.51 -9.50 -40.59
C ILE A 153 23.20 -9.05 -41.88
N HIS A 154 23.74 -7.83 -41.88
CA HIS A 154 24.81 -7.46 -42.82
C HIS A 154 26.09 -7.20 -42.02
N SER A 155 27.04 -8.09 -42.23
CA SER A 155 28.48 -7.91 -42.00
C SER A 155 28.97 -6.74 -42.85
N ASP A 156 29.74 -5.83 -42.26
CA ASP A 156 31.11 -5.56 -42.69
C ASP A 156 31.82 -4.63 -41.71
N GLY A 157 33.10 -4.95 -41.45
CA GLY A 157 33.85 -4.49 -40.30
C GLY A 157 34.49 -3.11 -40.42
N ALA A 158 34.88 -2.58 -39.25
CA ALA A 158 36.06 -1.75 -39.09
C ALA A 158 36.49 -1.76 -37.61
N THR A 159 37.73 -2.19 -37.42
CA THR A 159 38.57 -2.12 -36.22
C THR A 159 38.69 -0.72 -35.64
N THR A 160 38.68 -0.58 -34.30
CA THR A 160 39.56 0.24 -33.42
C THR A 160 39.02 0.08 -31.98
N SER A 161 39.54 -0.81 -31.14
CA SER A 161 40.71 -0.66 -30.25
C SER A 161 40.55 0.36 -29.09
N ILE A 162 40.75 -0.17 -27.87
CA ILE A 162 41.15 0.41 -26.58
C ILE A 162 40.21 1.36 -25.79
N ASN A 163 39.70 0.92 -24.63
CA ASN A 163 40.37 1.14 -23.32
C ASN A 163 39.49 0.72 -22.12
N ASP A 164 40.11 -0.10 -21.26
CA ASP A 164 40.16 -0.07 -19.81
C ASP A 164 38.93 -0.09 -18.90
N ILE A 165 38.95 -1.17 -18.12
CA ILE A 165 38.39 -1.38 -16.79
C ILE A 165 38.90 -0.31 -15.82
N SER A 166 38.02 0.34 -15.07
CA SER A 166 38.35 0.80 -13.72
C SER A 166 37.12 0.88 -12.82
N LEU A 167 37.08 -0.03 -11.84
CA LEU A 167 36.34 0.15 -10.61
C LEU A 167 36.79 1.44 -9.91
N SER A 168 35.86 2.21 -9.35
CA SER A 168 36.12 2.94 -8.11
C SER A 168 34.83 3.20 -7.32
N ASN A 169 34.65 2.36 -6.31
CA ASN A 169 33.93 2.69 -5.09
C ASN A 169 34.53 3.95 -4.46
N THR A 170 33.71 4.96 -4.14
CA THR A 170 33.97 5.79 -2.95
C THR A 170 32.66 6.11 -2.24
N CYS A 171 32.34 5.26 -1.26
CA CYS A 171 31.33 5.53 -0.24
C CYS A 171 31.88 6.67 0.65
N LYS A 172 31.27 7.86 0.56
CA LYS A 172 31.69 9.00 1.40
C LYS A 172 31.15 8.82 2.81
N MET A 173 32.03 8.46 3.74
CA MET A 173 31.73 8.47 5.18
C MET A 173 31.50 9.91 5.65
N VAL A 174 30.36 10.15 6.30
CA VAL A 174 30.05 11.41 6.98
C VAL A 174 30.60 11.34 8.41
N PRO A 175 31.49 12.26 8.84
CA PRO A 175 32.02 12.26 10.19
C PRO A 175 30.99 12.77 11.21
N VAL A 176 30.52 11.88 12.09
CA VAL A 176 29.70 12.24 13.25
C VAL A 176 30.59 12.83 14.35
N HIS A 177 30.39 14.10 14.66
CA HIS A 177 31.06 14.75 15.79
C HIS A 177 30.32 14.39 17.08
N LYS A 178 31.03 13.80 18.05
CA LYS A 178 30.54 13.57 19.41
C LYS A 178 30.44 14.92 20.13
N TRP A 179 29.24 15.31 20.57
CA TRP A 179 29.11 16.39 21.55
C TRP A 179 29.50 15.87 22.94
N ALA A 180 30.47 16.56 23.54
CA ALA A 180 30.92 16.34 24.90
C ALA A 180 29.80 16.67 25.89
N LYS A 181 29.61 15.79 26.88
CA LYS A 181 28.82 16.07 28.08
C LYS A 181 29.71 16.87 29.02
N ASN A 182 29.40 18.14 29.23
CA ASN A 182 29.93 18.85 30.39
C ASN A 182 29.01 18.53 31.57
N ASN A 183 29.50 17.61 32.41
CA ASN A 183 29.20 17.65 33.84
C ASN A 183 29.93 18.86 34.40
N GLU A 184 29.20 19.80 35.01
CA GLU A 184 29.73 20.50 36.18
C GLU A 184 28.70 20.47 37.29
N VAL A 185 29.16 19.84 38.37
CA VAL A 185 28.65 19.89 39.73
C VAL A 185 29.09 21.22 40.32
N THR A 186 28.16 21.96 40.93
CA THR A 186 28.27 22.53 42.30
C THR A 186 26.93 23.12 42.69
#